data_AF-A0A519PEM2-F1
#
_entry.id   AF-A0A519PEM2-F1
#
_cell.length_a   1.000
_cell.length_b   1.000
_cell.length_c   1.000
_cell.angle_alpha   90.00
_cell.angle_beta   90.00
_cell.angle_gamma   90.00
#
_symmetry.space_group_name_H-M   'P 1'
#
loop_
_entity.id
_entity.type
_entity.pdbx_description
1 polymer ?
#
loop_
_entity_poly.entity_id
_entity_poly.type
_entity_poly.pdbx_seq_one_letter_code
_entity_poly.pdbx_strand_id
1 'polypeptide(L)'
;RILVPMMNEAIYVLYEGVGDVASIDKALRLGANHPMGPLELADFMGLDVALAIMNVLYEGLADSKYRPCPLLVKYVEAGWLGRKSGRGFYDYSGPEPVPTR
;
A
#
# COMPACT_ATOMS: atom_id res chain seq x y z
N ARG A 1 7.51 8.23 9.58
CA ARG A 1 7.56 9.43 8.70
C ARG A 1 8.12 9.19 7.30
N ILE A 2 8.84 8.08 7.03
CA ILE A 2 9.39 7.78 5.68
C ILE A 2 8.69 6.57 5.06
N LEU A 3 8.75 5.41 5.72
CA LEU A 3 8.27 4.15 5.13
C LEU A 3 6.77 4.15 4.78
N VAL A 4 5.89 4.50 5.72
CA VAL A 4 4.43 4.53 5.46
C VAL A 4 4.05 5.58 4.42
N PRO A 5 4.59 6.81 4.44
CA PRO A 5 4.39 7.75 3.34
C PRO A 5 4.90 7.25 1.98
N MET A 6 6.01 6.52 1.91
CA MET A 6 6.49 5.90 0.67
C MET A 6 5.48 4.84 0.16
N MET A 7 4.92 4.01 1.06
CA MET A 7 3.87 3.06 0.68
C MET A 7 2.61 3.80 0.22
N ASN A 8 2.19 4.85 0.94
CA ASN A 8 1.05 5.68 0.57
C ASN A 8 1.23 6.34 -0.82
N GLU A 9 2.46 6.76 -1.15
CA GLU A 9 2.80 7.28 -2.47
C GLU A 9 2.66 6.20 -3.55
N ALA A 10 3.15 4.98 -3.32
CA ALA A 10 2.95 3.87 -4.26
C ALA A 10 1.46 3.56 -4.47
N ILE A 11 0.63 3.73 -3.44
CA ILE A 11 -0.82 3.57 -3.55
C ILE A 11 -1.44 4.71 -4.38
N TYR A 12 -0.91 5.94 -4.30
CA TYR A 12 -1.33 7.03 -5.21
C TYR A 12 -0.95 6.73 -6.66
N VAL A 13 0.28 6.25 -6.92
CA VAL A 13 0.71 5.84 -8.27
C VAL A 13 -0.25 4.81 -8.87
N LEU A 14 -0.69 3.83 -8.07
CA LEU A 14 -1.72 2.86 -8.47
C LEU A 14 -3.10 3.50 -8.66
N TYR A 15 -3.52 4.36 -7.73
CA TYR A 15 -4.82 5.03 -7.76
C TYR A 15 -5.00 5.92 -8.99
N GLU A 16 -3.94 6.59 -9.42
CA GLU A 16 -3.90 7.48 -10.59
C GLU A 16 -3.72 6.71 -11.90
N GLY A 17 -3.52 5.39 -11.86
CA GLY A 17 -3.39 4.53 -13.04
C GLY A 17 -2.04 4.67 -13.76
N VAL A 18 -1.00 5.14 -13.06
CA VAL A 18 0.36 5.30 -13.63
C VAL A 18 1.03 3.93 -13.84
N GLY A 19 0.66 2.93 -13.05
CA GLY A 19 1.10 1.55 -13.20
C GLY A 19 0.14 0.56 -12.53
N ASP A 20 0.31 -0.72 -12.85
CA ASP A 20 -0.38 -1.83 -12.17
C ASP A 20 0.37 -2.27 -10.90
N VAL A 21 -0.24 -3.15 -10.10
CA VAL A 21 0.35 -3.57 -8.81
C VAL A 21 1.73 -4.21 -9.01
N ALA A 22 1.86 -5.09 -10.01
CA ALA A 22 3.09 -5.84 -10.25
C ALA A 22 4.24 -4.96 -10.75
N SER A 23 3.95 -4.01 -11.64
CA SER A 23 4.93 -3.09 -12.23
C SER A 23 5.47 -2.10 -11.21
N ILE A 24 4.62 -1.53 -10.36
CA ILE A 24 5.03 -0.64 -9.25
C ILE A 24 5.97 -1.38 -8.30
N ASP A 25 5.60 -2.59 -7.91
CA ASP A 25 6.38 -3.40 -7.01
C ASP A 25 7.73 -3.83 -7.60
N LYS A 26 7.72 -4.24 -8.88
CA LYS A 26 8.92 -4.60 -9.61
C LYS A 26 9.84 -3.39 -9.81
N ALA A 27 9.29 -2.21 -10.04
CA ALA A 27 10.07 -0.98 -10.22
C ALA A 27 10.90 -0.64 -8.98
N LEU A 28 10.33 -0.73 -7.77
CA LEU A 28 11.12 -0.48 -6.55
C LEU A 28 12.05 -1.65 -6.19
N ARG A 29 11.66 -2.90 -6.48
CA ARG A 29 12.57 -4.04 -6.27
C ARG A 29 13.80 -3.96 -7.16
N LEU A 30 13.62 -3.73 -8.46
CA LEU A 30 14.73 -3.75 -9.43
C LEU A 30 15.42 -2.39 -9.57
N GLY A 31 14.67 -1.29 -9.48
CA GLY A 31 15.19 0.06 -9.67
C GLY A 31 15.79 0.67 -8.40
N ALA A 32 15.21 0.39 -7.22
CA ALA A 32 15.69 0.90 -5.94
C ALA A 32 16.33 -0.18 -5.05
N ASN A 33 16.46 -1.41 -5.57
CA ASN A 33 17.03 -2.56 -4.85
C ASN A 33 16.31 -2.86 -3.52
N HIS A 34 15.00 -2.63 -3.45
CA HIS A 34 14.20 -2.99 -2.29
C HIS A 34 13.98 -4.52 -2.25
N PRO A 35 14.07 -5.16 -1.06
CA PRO A 35 13.85 -6.61 -0.94
C PRO A 35 12.39 -7.02 -1.20
N MET A 36 11.46 -6.08 -1.05
CA MET A 36 10.03 -6.26 -1.25
C MET A 36 9.46 -4.99 -1.87
N GLY A 37 8.47 -5.12 -2.75
CA GLY A 37 7.83 -3.95 -3.33
C GLY A 37 6.91 -3.25 -2.32
N PRO A 38 6.62 -1.96 -2.51
CA PRO A 38 5.90 -1.14 -1.53
C PRO A 38 4.46 -1.61 -1.30
N LEU A 39 3.77 -2.14 -2.31
CA LEU A 39 2.39 -2.62 -2.19
C LEU A 39 2.35 -3.98 -1.51
N GLU A 40 3.28 -4.89 -1.86
CA GLU A 40 3.43 -6.16 -1.14
C GLU A 40 3.83 -5.94 0.33
N LEU A 41 4.70 -4.95 0.60
CA LEU A 41 5.08 -4.59 1.96
C LEU A 41 3.90 -4.02 2.76
N ALA A 42 3.06 -3.20 2.12
CA ALA A 42 1.85 -2.67 2.74
C ALA A 42 0.89 -3.81 3.13
N ASP A 43 0.68 -4.79 2.24
CA ASP A 43 -0.14 -5.97 2.53
C ASP A 43 0.46 -6.88 3.60
N PHE A 44 1.80 -6.98 3.67
CA PHE A 44 2.50 -7.73 4.72
C PHE A 44 2.35 -7.06 6.09
N MET A 45 2.47 -5.72 6.14
CA MET A 45 2.32 -4.94 7.38
C MET A 45 0.85 -4.88 7.85
N GLY A 46 -0.08 -4.79 6.92
CA GLY A 46 -1.50 -4.56 7.17
C GLY A 46 -1.95 -3.16 6.76
N LEU A 47 -2.99 -3.09 5.91
CA LEU A 47 -3.46 -1.81 5.35
C LEU A 47 -4.16 -0.91 6.39
N ASP A 48 -4.80 -1.50 7.38
CA ASP A 48 -5.36 -0.78 8.53
C ASP A 48 -4.30 -0.11 9.39
N VAL A 49 -3.16 -0.78 9.60
CA VAL A 49 -2.00 -0.21 10.30
C VAL A 49 -1.40 0.94 9.50
N ALA A 50 -1.27 0.76 8.17
CA ALA A 50 -0.80 1.83 7.28
C ALA A 50 -1.71 3.07 7.37
N LEU A 51 -3.03 2.87 7.28
CA LEU A 51 -4.02 3.94 7.34
C LEU A 51 -3.98 4.67 8.69
N ALA A 52 -3.92 3.93 9.80
CA ALA A 52 -3.83 4.50 11.13
C ALA A 52 -2.59 5.39 11.28
N ILE A 53 -1.42 4.93 10.78
CA ILE A 53 -0.18 5.72 10.83
C ILE A 53 -0.30 6.98 9.95
N MET A 54 -0.89 6.89 8.75
CA MET A 54 -1.08 8.07 7.90
C MET A 54 -2.01 9.11 8.56
N ASN A 55 -3.09 8.68 9.21
CA ASN A 55 -3.97 9.59 9.95
C ASN A 55 -3.23 10.29 11.11
N VAL A 56 -2.46 9.54 11.91
CA VAL A 56 -1.64 10.13 12.99
C VAL A 56 -0.65 11.15 12.44
N LEU A 57 0.00 10.85 11.31
CA LEU A 57 0.92 11.80 10.67
C LEU A 57 0.19 13.03 10.13
N TYR A 58 -1.00 12.86 9.54
CA TYR A 58 -1.78 13.95 8.98
C TYR A 58 -2.29 14.89 10.07
N GLU A 59 -2.87 14.35 11.14
CA GLU A 59 -3.39 15.11 12.28
C GLU A 59 -2.26 15.79 13.06
N GLY A 60 -1.16 15.07 13.32
CA GLY A 60 -0.06 15.59 14.11
C GLY A 60 0.81 16.64 13.40
N LEU A 61 0.84 16.63 12.06
CA LEU A 61 1.66 17.58 11.28
C LEU A 61 0.82 18.63 10.53
N ALA A 62 -0.50 18.41 10.40
CA ALA A 62 -1.43 19.28 9.66
C ALA A 62 -0.98 19.59 8.22
N ASP A 63 -0.22 18.69 7.60
CA ASP A 63 0.35 18.84 6.25
C ASP A 63 -0.30 17.84 5.29
N SER A 64 -0.87 18.35 4.19
CA SER A 64 -1.57 17.57 3.17
C SER A 64 -0.70 16.50 2.52
N LYS A 65 0.63 16.62 2.57
CA LYS A 65 1.57 15.56 2.16
C LYS A 65 1.32 14.23 2.86
N TYR A 66 0.82 14.25 4.09
CA TYR A 66 0.55 13.05 4.88
C TYR A 66 -0.90 12.56 4.78
N ARG A 67 -1.70 13.12 3.86
CA ARG A 67 -3.07 12.66 3.65
C ARG A 67 -3.07 11.20 3.17
N PRO A 68 -3.83 10.29 3.81
CA PRO A 68 -3.98 8.93 3.31
C PRO A 68 -4.58 8.90 1.91
N CYS A 69 -4.10 7.99 1.05
CA CYS A 69 -4.67 7.80 -0.27
C CYS A 69 -6.13 7.31 -0.17
N PRO A 70 -7.08 7.86 -0.96
CA PRO A 70 -8.46 7.41 -0.95
C PRO A 70 -8.63 5.92 -1.25
N LEU A 71 -7.73 5.33 -2.06
CA LEU A 71 -7.74 3.89 -2.34
C LEU A 71 -7.43 3.05 -1.10
N LEU A 72 -6.47 3.50 -0.28
CA LEU A 72 -6.13 2.83 0.97
C LEU A 72 -7.33 2.82 1.92
N VAL A 73 -8.04 3.94 2.04
CA VAL A 73 -9.26 4.04 2.86
C VAL A 73 -10.31 3.03 2.38
N LYS A 74 -10.59 3.00 1.07
CA LYS A 74 -11.58 2.07 0.48
C LYS A 74 -11.21 0.60 0.72
N TYR A 75 -9.94 0.24 0.64
CA TYR A 75 -9.50 -1.15 0.87
C TYR A 75 -9.70 -1.56 2.33
N VAL A 76 -9.35 -0.68 3.27
CA VAL A 76 -9.58 -0.93 4.71
C VAL A 76 -11.07 -1.05 5.02
N GLU A 77 -11.91 -0.16 4.48
CA GLU A 77 -13.36 -0.22 4.64
C GLU A 77 -13.98 -1.49 4.05
N ALA A 78 -13.41 -2.01 2.95
CA ALA A 78 -13.81 -3.27 2.35
C ALA A 78 -13.29 -4.53 3.09
N GLY A 79 -12.52 -4.36 4.18
CA GLY A 79 -11.89 -5.46 4.91
C GLY A 79 -10.73 -6.11 4.16
N TRP A 80 -10.18 -5.46 3.13
CA TRP A 80 -8.99 -5.92 2.43
C TRP A 80 -7.78 -5.36 3.19
N LEU A 81 -7.32 -6.11 4.18
CA LEU A 81 -6.29 -5.70 5.12
C LEU A 81 -4.91 -6.26 4.78
N GLY A 82 -4.74 -6.88 3.60
CA GLY A 82 -3.51 -7.52 3.17
C GLY A 82 -3.47 -9.01 3.52
N ARG A 83 -2.29 -9.52 3.85
CA ARG A 83 -2.06 -10.97 4.07
C ARG A 83 -2.95 -11.54 5.18
N LYS A 84 -3.19 -10.77 6.24
CA LYS A 84 -3.97 -11.24 7.41
C LYS A 84 -5.46 -11.48 7.11
N SER A 85 -6.00 -10.87 6.06
CA SER A 85 -7.38 -11.08 5.60
C SER A 85 -7.44 -11.92 4.31
N GLY A 86 -6.31 -12.43 3.83
CA GLY A 86 -6.21 -13.18 2.57
C GLY A 86 -6.34 -12.31 1.31
N ARG A 87 -6.47 -10.99 1.44
CA ARG A 87 -6.64 -10.06 0.31
C ARG A 87 -6.27 -8.63 0.67
N GLY A 88 -5.57 -7.97 -0.24
CA GLY A 88 -5.18 -6.56 -0.21
C GLY A 88 -4.94 -6.05 -1.64
N PHE A 89 -3.76 -5.51 -1.90
CA PHE A 89 -3.28 -5.27 -3.29
C PHE A 89 -3.02 -6.58 -4.03
N TYR A 90 -2.69 -7.64 -3.30
CA TYR A 90 -2.61 -9.01 -3.80
C TYR A 90 -3.73 -9.88 -3.22
N ASP A 91 -4.14 -10.89 -3.98
CA ASP A 91 -4.94 -12.01 -3.52
C ASP A 91 -4.00 -13.08 -2.96
N TYR A 92 -4.24 -13.48 -1.71
CA TYR A 92 -3.45 -14.46 -0.97
C TYR A 92 -4.23 -15.76 -0.72
N SER A 93 -5.33 -16.01 -1.43
CA SER A 93 -6.11 -17.25 -1.28
C SER A 93 -5.40 -18.49 -1.86
N GLY A 94 -4.44 -18.28 -2.76
CA GLY A 94 -3.67 -19.33 -3.44
C GLY A 94 -2.29 -19.58 -2.81
N PRO A 95 -1.52 -20.54 -3.37
CA PRO A 95 -0.16 -20.81 -2.92
C PRO A 95 0.81 -19.67 -3.24
N GLU A 96 0.52 -18.88 -4.27
CA GLU A 96 1.30 -17.73 -4.70
C GLU A 96 0.41 -16.47 -4.72
N PRO A 97 0.90 -15.32 -4.24
CA PRO A 97 0.15 -14.06 -4.28
C PRO A 97 -0.12 -13.59 -5.72
N VAL A 98 -1.37 -13.25 -6.03
CA VAL A 98 -1.76 -12.75 -7.37
C VAL A 98 -2.14 -11.27 -7.29
N PRO A 99 -1.57 -10.37 -8.13
CA PRO A 99 -1.96 -8.96 -8.14
C PRO A 99 -3.45 -8.77 -8.43
N THR A 100 -4.14 -7.91 -7.67
CA THR A 100 -5.59 -7.66 -7.84
C THR A 100 -5.92 -6.66 -8.96
N ARG A 101 -4.92 -5.92 -9.43
CA ARG A 101 -4.99 -4.94 -10.53
C ARG A 101 -3.71 -4.92 -11.32
#